data_AF-A0A382MDU5-F1
#
_entry.id   AF-A0A382MDU5-F1
#
_cell.length_a   1.000
_cell.length_b   1.000
_cell.length_c   1.000
_cell.angle_alpha   90.00
_cell.angle_beta   90.00
_cell.angle_gamma   90.00
#
_symmetry.space_group_name_H-M   'P 1'
#
loop_
_entity.id
_entity.type
_entity.pdbx_description
1 polymer ?
#
loop_
_entity_poly.entity_id
_entity_poly.type
_entity_poly.pdbx_seq_one_letter_code
_entity_poly.pdbx_strand_id
1 'polypeptide(L)'
;MGLDLDYIFHPKNIAVAGASESPDKTGHTYFKNQLENFKGTVYPINFRAKEVLGVPTYQSIKDLPEDVDYVISAIPNTNIIDLVRDCISKNVKILHLYTARFSETGYEKEAALEREMLEMARSS
;
A
#
# COMPACT_ATOMS: atom_id res chain seq x y z
N MET A 1 -7.34 -9.35 -20.64
CA MET A 1 -8.02 -8.59 -19.57
C MET A 1 -8.33 -9.62 -18.49
N GLY A 2 -7.48 -9.72 -17.48
CA GLY A 2 -7.74 -10.62 -16.35
C GLY A 2 -9.01 -10.19 -15.63
N LEU A 3 -9.72 -11.14 -15.02
CA LEU A 3 -10.84 -10.81 -14.12
C LEU A 3 -10.34 -9.81 -13.06
N ASP A 4 -11.20 -8.90 -12.61
CA ASP A 4 -10.86 -7.79 -11.70
C ASP A 4 -10.06 -8.23 -10.45
N LEU A 5 -10.28 -9.47 -10.01
CA LEU A 5 -9.64 -10.07 -8.84
C LEU A 5 -8.35 -10.86 -9.14
N ASP A 6 -7.96 -11.05 -10.40
CA ASP A 6 -6.76 -11.81 -10.77
C ASP A 6 -5.50 -11.17 -10.19
N TYR A 7 -5.46 -9.84 -10.14
CA TYR A 7 -4.38 -9.07 -9.53
C TYR A 7 -4.23 -9.30 -8.02
N ILE A 8 -5.24 -9.87 -7.35
CA ILE A 8 -5.13 -10.27 -5.93
C ILE A 8 -4.29 -11.53 -5.78
N PHE A 9 -4.42 -12.48 -6.70
CA PHE A 9 -3.81 -13.81 -6.62
C PHE A 9 -2.53 -13.94 -7.44
N HIS A 10 -2.43 -13.18 -8.53
CA HIS A 10 -1.31 -13.21 -9.48
C HIS A 10 -0.75 -11.81 -9.79
N PRO A 11 -0.45 -10.96 -8.79
CA PRO A 11 0.26 -9.72 -9.06
C PRO A 11 1.67 -10.03 -9.59
N LYS A 12 2.23 -9.13 -10.40
CA LYS A 12 3.64 -9.15 -10.81
C LYS A 12 4.51 -8.40 -9.83
N ASN A 13 4.04 -7.22 -9.40
CA ASN A 13 4.77 -6.33 -8.51
C ASN A 13 3.90 -5.94 -7.32
N ILE A 14 4.45 -6.04 -6.11
CA ILE A 14 3.82 -5.66 -4.85
C ILE A 14 4.57 -4.47 -4.25
N ALA A 15 3.87 -3.47 -3.72
CA ALA A 15 4.48 -2.46 -2.85
C ALA A 15 3.89 -2.51 -1.44
N VAL A 16 4.74 -2.29 -0.43
CA VAL A 16 4.33 -2.24 0.98
C VAL A 16 4.49 -0.81 1.49
N ALA A 17 3.38 -0.09 1.57
CA ALA A 17 3.31 1.24 2.16
C ALA A 17 3.39 1.18 3.68
N GLY A 18 4.41 1.80 4.25
CA GLY A 18 4.71 1.68 5.68
C GLY A 18 5.63 0.52 6.01
N ALA A 19 6.36 -0.04 5.04
CA ALA A 19 7.48 -0.95 5.29
C ALA A 19 8.44 -0.33 6.31
N SER A 20 9.00 -1.11 7.24
CA SER A 20 9.80 -0.56 8.34
C SER A 20 10.97 -1.45 8.71
N GLU A 21 12.08 -0.84 9.14
CA GLU A 21 13.22 -1.54 9.75
C GLU A 21 12.88 -2.15 11.12
N SER A 22 11.87 -1.58 11.80
CA SER A 22 11.47 -1.97 13.15
C SER A 22 10.63 -3.27 13.14
N PRO A 23 11.12 -4.38 13.72
CA PRO A 23 10.44 -5.69 13.64
C PRO A 23 9.09 -5.76 14.37
N ASP A 24 8.81 -4.83 15.27
CA ASP A 24 7.55 -4.68 16.01
C ASP A 24 6.41 -4.08 15.17
N LYS A 25 6.74 -3.46 14.02
CA LYS A 25 5.74 -2.82 13.15
C LYS A 25 5.19 -3.80 12.12
N THR A 26 3.88 -3.82 11.96
CA THR A 26 3.22 -4.70 10.99
C THR A 26 3.72 -4.51 9.55
N GLY A 27 4.09 -3.29 9.16
CA GLY A 27 4.70 -3.05 7.84
C GLY A 27 6.03 -3.78 7.63
N HIS A 28 6.82 -4.01 8.68
CA HIS A 28 8.00 -4.88 8.62
C HIS A 28 7.59 -6.32 8.31
N THR A 29 6.60 -6.85 9.04
CA THR A 29 6.10 -8.23 8.84
C THR A 29 5.56 -8.44 7.43
N TYR A 30 4.72 -7.53 6.92
CA TYR A 30 4.21 -7.63 5.55
C TYR A 30 5.34 -7.61 4.53
N PHE A 31 6.27 -6.65 4.64
CA PHE A 31 7.37 -6.56 3.68
C PHE A 31 8.28 -7.78 3.73
N LYS A 32 8.66 -8.24 4.93
CA LYS A 32 9.46 -9.45 5.12
C LYS A 32 8.80 -10.67 4.49
N ASN A 33 7.52 -10.90 4.79
CA ASN A 33 6.80 -12.08 4.30
C ASN A 33 6.72 -12.09 2.78
N GLN A 34 6.46 -10.94 2.15
CA GLN A 34 6.44 -10.86 0.69
C GLN A 34 7.84 -11.04 0.11
N LEU A 35 8.87 -10.41 0.69
CA LEU A 35 10.25 -10.55 0.24
C LEU A 35 10.73 -12.01 0.27
N GLU A 36 10.29 -12.79 1.26
CA GLU A 36 10.69 -14.20 1.42
C GLU A 36 9.89 -15.18 0.55
N ASN A 37 8.63 -14.88 0.22
CA ASN A 37 7.70 -15.87 -0.36
C ASN A 37 7.12 -15.47 -1.73
N PHE A 38 7.09 -14.19 -2.07
CA PHE A 38 6.56 -13.72 -3.34
C PHE A 38 7.63 -13.83 -4.44
N LYS A 39 7.21 -14.35 -5.61
CA LYS A 39 8.13 -14.60 -6.73
C LYS A 39 8.35 -13.38 -7.63
N GLY A 40 7.49 -12.37 -7.53
CA GLY A 40 7.63 -11.11 -8.25
C GLY A 40 8.42 -10.07 -7.47
N THR A 41 8.43 -8.83 -7.94
CA THR A 41 9.18 -7.75 -7.28
C THR A 41 8.40 -7.18 -6.09
N VAL A 42 9.10 -6.92 -4.98
CA VAL A 42 8.50 -6.30 -3.79
C VAL A 42 9.23 -4.99 -3.48
N TYR A 43 8.49 -3.89 -3.43
CA TYR A 43 9.03 -2.57 -3.14
C TYR A 43 8.65 -2.09 -1.73
N PRO A 44 9.62 -1.66 -0.90
CA PRO A 44 9.31 -1.03 0.36
C PRO A 44 9.09 0.48 0.18
N ILE A 45 7.96 0.99 0.67
CA ILE A 45 7.70 2.44 0.70
C ILE A 45 7.81 2.94 2.13
N ASN A 46 8.74 3.87 2.35
CA ASN A 46 8.98 4.53 3.62
C ASN A 46 9.61 5.91 3.35
N PHE A 47 9.05 6.96 3.95
CA PHE A 47 9.53 8.33 3.76
C PHE A 47 10.76 8.70 4.63
N ARG A 48 11.12 7.87 5.61
CA ARG A 48 12.21 8.11 6.58
C ARG A 48 13.37 7.14 6.45
N ALA A 49 13.06 5.85 6.41
CA ALA A 49 14.08 4.81 6.24
C ALA A 49 14.74 4.97 4.88
N LYS A 50 16.01 4.57 4.77
CA LYS A 50 16.72 4.50 3.49
C LYS A 50 16.68 3.10 2.89
N GLU A 51 16.58 2.10 3.76
CA GLU A 51 16.48 0.69 3.41
C GLU A 51 15.60 -0.03 4.42
N VAL A 52 14.98 -1.14 4.02
CA VAL A 52 14.30 -2.08 4.90
C VAL A 52 14.74 -3.47 4.47
N LEU A 53 15.24 -4.28 5.41
CA LEU A 53 15.76 -5.64 5.14
C LEU A 53 16.78 -5.68 3.98
N GLY A 54 17.63 -4.65 3.88
CA GLY A 54 18.64 -4.53 2.82
C GLY A 54 18.11 -4.10 1.45
N VAL A 55 16.82 -3.77 1.33
CA VAL A 55 16.21 -3.27 0.10
C VAL A 55 16.02 -1.74 0.20
N PRO A 56 16.54 -0.95 -0.77
CA PRO A 56 16.34 0.50 -0.79
C PRO A 56 14.85 0.87 -0.80
N THR A 57 14.49 1.88 -0.01
CA THR A 57 13.11 2.36 0.10
C THR A 57 12.82 3.50 -0.86
N TYR A 58 11.56 3.57 -1.28
CA TYR A 58 11.01 4.70 -2.02
C TYR A 58 10.14 5.56 -1.12
N GLN A 59 10.07 6.86 -1.37
CA GLN A 59 9.26 7.77 -0.54
C GLN A 59 7.77 7.64 -0.83
N SER A 60 7.41 7.30 -2.08
CA SER A 60 6.03 7.20 -2.52
C SER A 60 5.86 6.17 -3.65
N ILE A 61 4.63 5.73 -3.90
CA ILE A 61 4.33 4.75 -4.95
C ILE A 61 4.67 5.30 -6.34
N LYS A 62 4.50 6.61 -6.55
CA LYS A 62 4.83 7.28 -7.83
C LYS A 62 6.33 7.25 -8.17
N ASP A 63 7.21 7.08 -7.19
CA ASP A 63 8.66 7.04 -7.40
C ASP A 63 9.16 5.67 -7.88
N LEU A 64 8.28 4.66 -7.94
CA LEU A 64 8.66 3.32 -8.32
C LEU A 64 9.08 3.23 -9.78
N PRO A 65 10.14 2.46 -10.09
CA PRO A 65 10.67 2.35 -11.45
C PRO A 65 9.76 1.53 -12.38
N GLU A 66 8.97 0.63 -11.82
CA GLU A 66 8.03 -0.24 -12.54
C GLU A 66 6.60 0.00 -12.06
N ASP A 67 5.63 -0.42 -12.86
CA ASP A 67 4.23 -0.43 -12.47
C ASP A 67 4.00 -1.44 -11.33
N VAL A 68 3.04 -1.13 -10.45
CA VAL A 68 2.68 -1.99 -9.32
C VAL A 68 1.23 -2.42 -9.46
N ASP A 69 1.00 -3.72 -9.31
CA ASP A 69 -0.36 -4.27 -9.38
C ASP A 69 -1.07 -4.18 -8.03
N TYR A 70 -0.33 -4.40 -6.94
CA TYR A 70 -0.89 -4.59 -5.61
C TYR A 70 -0.13 -3.78 -4.56
N VAL A 71 -0.85 -2.95 -3.81
CA VAL A 71 -0.31 -2.17 -2.70
C VAL A 71 -0.89 -2.65 -1.37
N ILE A 72 -0.02 -2.98 -0.41
CA ILE A 72 -0.39 -3.25 0.99
C ILE A 72 -0.14 -1.99 1.80
N SER A 73 -1.17 -1.46 2.47
CA SER A 73 -1.11 -0.27 3.30
C SER A 73 -1.03 -0.61 4.78
N ALA A 74 0.09 -0.26 5.41
CA ALA A 74 0.32 -0.29 6.85
C ALA A 74 0.71 1.09 7.42
N ILE A 75 0.25 2.17 6.77
CA ILE A 75 0.45 3.56 7.22
C ILE A 75 -0.73 4.05 8.09
N PRO A 76 -0.58 5.15 8.85
CA PRO A 76 -1.71 5.79 9.53
C PRO A 76 -2.80 6.24 8.54
N ASN A 77 -4.07 6.19 8.97
CA ASN A 77 -5.22 6.62 8.15
C ASN A 77 -5.10 8.07 7.67
N THR A 78 -4.46 8.95 8.43
CA THR A 78 -4.22 10.36 8.07
C THR A 78 -3.47 10.54 6.75
N ASN A 79 -2.79 9.50 6.27
CA ASN A 79 -2.00 9.52 5.03
C ASN A 79 -2.66 8.75 3.89
N ILE A 80 -3.88 8.21 4.08
CA ILE A 80 -4.47 7.29 3.11
C ILE A 80 -4.87 7.97 1.80
N ILE A 81 -5.34 9.21 1.87
CA ILE A 81 -5.77 9.95 0.68
C ILE A 81 -4.59 10.17 -0.28
N ASP A 82 -3.42 10.51 0.25
CA ASP A 82 -2.21 10.68 -0.56
C ASP A 82 -1.76 9.34 -1.16
N LEU A 83 -1.83 8.24 -0.40
CA LEU A 83 -1.54 6.91 -0.92
C LEU A 83 -2.51 6.53 -2.06
N VAL A 84 -3.80 6.81 -1.93
CA VAL A 84 -4.79 6.55 -2.99
C VAL A 84 -4.49 7.38 -4.23
N ARG A 85 -4.13 8.67 -4.10
CA ARG A 85 -3.69 9.50 -5.23
C ARG A 85 -2.50 8.91 -5.95
N ASP A 86 -1.48 8.48 -5.20
CA ASP A 86 -0.29 7.88 -5.80
C ASP A 86 -0.65 6.56 -6.52
N CYS A 87 -1.50 5.72 -5.91
CA CYS A 87 -1.99 4.47 -6.50
C CYS A 87 -2.72 4.73 -7.83
N ILE A 88 -3.64 5.70 -7.87
CA ILE A 88 -4.35 6.12 -9.08
C ILE A 88 -3.36 6.57 -10.16
N SER A 89 -2.39 7.42 -9.78
CA SER A 89 -1.39 7.95 -10.73
C SER A 89 -0.51 6.86 -11.35
N LYS A 90 -0.32 5.74 -10.64
CA LYS A 90 0.45 4.57 -11.08
C LYS A 90 -0.40 3.42 -11.59
N ASN A 91 -1.71 3.65 -11.78
CA ASN A 91 -2.64 2.66 -12.30
C ASN A 91 -2.64 1.34 -11.50
N VAL A 92 -2.43 1.44 -10.17
CA VAL A 92 -2.45 0.30 -9.25
C VAL A 92 -3.82 -0.37 -9.30
N LYS A 93 -3.83 -1.70 -9.31
CA LYS A 93 -5.07 -2.49 -9.46
C LYS A 93 -5.74 -2.79 -8.13
N ILE A 94 -4.94 -3.09 -7.11
CA ILE A 94 -5.44 -3.49 -5.79
C ILE A 94 -4.76 -2.67 -4.70
N LEU A 95 -5.57 -2.08 -3.82
CA LEU A 95 -5.13 -1.49 -2.56
C LEU A 95 -5.71 -2.29 -1.39
N HIS A 96 -4.84 -2.94 -0.63
CA HIS A 96 -5.18 -3.69 0.59
C HIS A 96 -4.87 -2.85 1.82
N LEU A 97 -5.91 -2.52 2.59
CA LEU A 97 -5.80 -1.75 3.82
C LEU A 97 -5.64 -2.67 5.03
N TYR A 98 -4.42 -2.74 5.57
CA TYR A 98 -4.24 -3.09 6.99
C TYR A 98 -4.46 -1.86 7.89
N THR A 99 -4.26 -0.66 7.34
CA THR A 99 -4.66 0.61 7.95
C THR A 99 -6.10 0.52 8.46
N ALA A 100 -6.30 0.87 9.73
CA ALA A 100 -7.59 0.95 10.39
C ALA A 100 -7.88 2.40 10.82
N ARG A 101 -8.88 2.58 11.68
CA ARG A 101 -9.45 3.84 12.16
C ARG A 101 -10.27 4.58 11.10
N PHE A 102 -11.23 3.89 10.53
CA PHE A 102 -12.22 4.43 9.61
C PHE A 102 -13.61 4.43 10.24
N SER A 103 -14.67 4.12 9.49
CA SER A 103 -16.04 4.14 9.98
C SER A 103 -16.28 3.19 11.16
N GLU A 104 -15.46 2.16 11.35
CA GLU A 104 -15.57 1.22 12.46
C GLU A 104 -15.36 1.87 13.84
N THR A 105 -14.77 3.07 13.87
CA THR A 105 -14.54 3.82 15.10
C THR A 105 -15.79 4.55 15.62
N GLY A 106 -16.82 4.72 14.77
CA GLY A 106 -18.02 5.51 15.08
C GLY A 106 -17.82 7.03 15.05
N TYR A 107 -16.62 7.52 14.70
CA TYR A 107 -16.36 8.95 14.58
C TYR A 107 -16.63 9.45 13.16
N GLU A 108 -17.35 10.56 13.04
CA GLU A 108 -17.78 11.10 11.74
C GLU A 108 -16.60 11.52 10.85
N LYS A 109 -15.51 12.03 11.44
CA LYS A 109 -14.32 12.43 10.69
C LYS A 109 -13.65 11.24 10.01
N GLU A 110 -13.49 10.14 10.73
CA GLU A 110 -12.91 8.88 10.25
C GLU A 110 -13.83 8.20 9.22
N ALA A 111 -15.15 8.26 9.40
CA ALA A 111 -16.11 7.80 8.41
C ALA A 111 -16.11 8.64 7.12
N ALA A 112 -15.95 9.97 7.24
CA ALA A 112 -15.82 10.86 6.10
C ALA A 112 -14.55 10.57 5.29
N LEU A 113 -13.43 10.30 5.97
CA LEU A 113 -12.18 9.90 5.34
C LEU A 113 -12.32 8.60 4.53
N GLU A 114 -13.04 7.60 5.07
CA GLU A 114 -13.32 6.36 4.36
C GLU A 114 -14.15 6.61 3.09
N ARG A 115 -15.20 7.43 3.19
CA ARG A 115 -16.04 7.78 2.04
C ARG A 115 -15.25 8.50 0.95
N GLU A 116 -14.43 9.49 1.31
CA GLU A 116 -13.56 10.21 0.37
C GLU A 116 -12.60 9.25 -0.34
N MET A 117 -11.93 8.37 0.42
CA MET A 117 -11.03 7.35 -0.12
C MET A 117 -11.75 6.42 -1.12
N LEU A 118 -12.94 5.93 -0.77
CA LEU A 118 -13.74 5.04 -1.61
C LEU A 118 -14.25 5.75 -2.87
N GLU A 119 -14.69 7.01 -2.77
CA GLU A 119 -15.11 7.81 -3.93
C GLU A 119 -13.97 8.02 -4.92
N MET A 120 -12.77 8.33 -4.42
CA MET A 120 -11.56 8.45 -5.25
C MET A 120 -11.23 7.14 -5.97
N ALA A 121 -11.21 6.03 -5.24
CA ALA A 121 -10.87 4.72 -5.80
C ALA A 121 -11.90 4.20 -6.83
N ARG A 122 -13.19 4.60 -6.70
CA ARG A 122 -14.24 4.22 -7.66
C ARG A 122 -14.25 5.06 -8.94
N SER A 123 -13.62 6.24 -8.89
CA SER A 123 -13.64 7.21 -9.99
C SER A 123 -12.38 7.17 -10.85
N SER A 124 -11.45 6.28 -10.56
CA SER A 124 -10.15 6.12 -11.23
C SER A 124 -10.16 5.12 -12.38
#